data_AF-A0A816HKT6-F1
#
_entry.id   AF-A0A816HKT6-F1
#
_cell.length_a   1.000
_cell.length_b   1.000
_cell.length_c   1.000
_cell.angle_alpha   90.00
_cell.angle_beta   90.00
_cell.angle_gamma   90.00
#
_symmetry.space_group_name_H-M   'P 1'
#
loop_
_entity.id
_entity.type
_entity.pdbx_description
1 polymer ?
#
loop_
_entity_poly.entity_id
_entity_poly.type
_entity_poly.pdbx_seq_one_letter_code
_entity_poly.pdbx_strand_id
1 'polypeptide(L)'
;MRLAYYGLVLYKDRWEKVVFKQYKCLDNCVNIKDKYLELLDCQTIADHLAQEFNKISFLLNVTLIVKKIKFVTTILVSDPPNEGKYHFFTMERFIDGSYKKFSNNVGYVNYDDPAVTLQAFSHWTYERTNGKMIVVDLQGIDIGDNQTYLLTDPCIHSTDLTRFGRTNLGKQGIKRFFQTHICNSICRALKLKRHKDQPDV
;
A
#
# COMPACT_ATOMS: atom_id res chain seq x y z
N MET A 1 10.56 2.22 11.03
CA MET A 1 10.58 3.58 10.43
C MET A 1 9.65 4.57 11.14
N ARG A 2 8.45 4.19 11.59
CA ARG A 2 7.50 5.06 12.30
C ARG A 2 7.04 4.46 13.64
N LEU A 3 6.55 5.30 14.55
CA LEU A 3 5.74 4.92 15.72
C LEU A 3 4.27 5.07 15.35
N ALA A 4 3.41 4.28 15.97
CA ALA A 4 1.97 4.34 15.81
C ALA A 4 1.32 4.55 17.19
N TYR A 5 0.42 5.51 17.29
CA TYR A 5 -0.29 5.88 18.50
C TYR A 5 -1.79 5.70 18.28
N TYR A 6 -2.43 4.92 19.13
CA TYR A 6 -3.89 4.87 19.19
C TYR A 6 -4.42 6.19 19.74
N GLY A 7 -5.48 6.70 19.15
CA GLY A 7 -6.13 7.91 19.62
C GLY A 7 -7.64 7.93 19.34
N LEU A 8 -8.29 8.96 19.87
CA LEU A 8 -9.69 9.25 19.65
C LEU A 8 -9.80 10.67 19.10
N VAL A 9 -10.61 10.85 18.06
CA VAL A 9 -10.92 12.18 17.49
C VAL A 9 -12.41 12.42 17.61
N LEU A 10 -12.80 13.59 18.12
CA LEU A 10 -14.19 14.02 18.17
C LEU A 10 -14.57 14.64 16.82
N TYR A 11 -15.49 13.99 16.10
CA TYR A 11 -16.00 14.48 14.82
C TYR A 11 -17.52 14.36 14.81
N LYS A 12 -18.22 15.49 14.57
CA LYS A 12 -19.69 15.56 14.57
C LYS A 12 -20.32 14.90 15.80
N ASP A 13 -19.85 15.28 16.98
CA ASP A 13 -20.30 14.77 18.30
C ASP A 13 -20.13 13.27 18.51
N ARG A 14 -19.24 12.62 17.75
CA ARG A 14 -18.90 11.21 17.88
C ARG A 14 -17.40 11.02 18.01
N TRP A 15 -17.00 10.16 18.93
CA TRP A 15 -15.61 9.75 19.07
C TRP A 15 -15.28 8.66 18.04
N GLU A 16 -14.32 8.95 17.17
CA GLU A 16 -13.78 7.99 16.22
C GLU A 16 -12.41 7.50 16.65
N LYS A 17 -12.19 6.18 16.57
CA LYS A 17 -10.89 5.55 16.82
C LYS A 17 -9.97 5.82 15.63
N VAL A 18 -8.78 6.32 15.92
CA VAL A 18 -7.77 6.64 14.90
C VAL A 18 -6.39 6.11 15.30
N VAL A 19 -5.49 6.08 14.32
CA VAL A 19 -4.06 5.83 14.52
C VAL A 19 -3.28 7.01 13.98
N PHE A 20 -2.48 7.63 14.83
CA PHE A 20 -1.48 8.63 14.45
C PHE A 20 -0.15 7.94 14.21
N LYS A 21 0.57 8.30 13.14
CA LYS A 21 1.91 7.76 12.85
C LYS A 21 2.91 8.88 12.65
N GLN A 22 4.07 8.74 13.28
CA GLN A 22 5.20 9.68 13.18
C GLN A 22 6.50 8.93 12.89
N TYR A 23 7.49 9.56 12.24
CA TYR A 23 8.80 8.94 12.09
C TYR A 23 9.52 8.76 13.44
N LYS A 24 10.19 7.61 13.60
CA LYS A 24 10.96 7.28 14.82
C LYS A 24 12.14 8.24 15.05
N CYS A 25 12.82 8.64 13.97
CA CYS A 25 13.92 9.57 14.07
C CYS A 25 13.35 10.98 14.20
N LEU A 26 13.60 11.64 15.32
CA LEU A 26 13.16 13.00 15.61
C LEU A 26 14.10 14.07 15.06
N ASP A 27 15.18 13.68 14.35
CA ASP A 27 16.03 14.66 13.67
C ASP A 27 15.19 15.52 12.71
N ASN A 28 15.47 16.82 12.76
CA ASN A 28 14.77 17.86 11.99
C ASN A 28 14.82 17.61 10.47
N CYS A 29 15.71 16.75 9.96
CA CYS A 29 15.79 16.40 8.54
C CYS A 29 14.80 15.32 8.10
N VAL A 30 14.15 14.62 9.03
CA VAL A 30 13.25 13.48 8.73
C VAL A 30 11.79 13.80 9.05
N ASN A 31 11.51 14.64 10.04
CA ASN A 31 10.15 15.06 10.42
C ASN A 31 9.76 16.41 9.80
N ILE A 32 9.96 16.55 8.49
CA ILE A 32 9.47 17.70 7.73
C ILE A 32 8.20 17.33 6.98
N LYS A 33 7.34 18.33 6.76
CA LYS A 33 6.07 18.22 6.05
C LYS A 33 6.20 17.41 4.75
N ASP A 34 7.21 17.70 3.94
CA ASP A 34 7.42 17.07 2.63
C ASP A 34 7.60 15.55 2.72
N LYS A 35 8.23 15.05 3.80
CA LYS A 35 8.40 13.60 4.00
C LYS A 35 7.10 12.88 4.37
N TYR A 36 6.14 13.59 4.92
CA TYR A 36 4.79 13.07 5.11
C TYR A 36 3.95 13.19 3.83
N LEU A 37 4.14 14.25 3.04
CA LEU A 37 3.51 14.37 1.73
C LEU A 37 3.95 13.24 0.77
N GLU A 38 5.24 12.88 0.77
CA GLU A 38 5.75 11.70 0.02
C GLU A 38 5.03 10.40 0.40
N LEU A 39 4.67 10.21 1.69
CA LEU A 39 3.89 9.05 2.14
C LEU A 39 2.45 9.10 1.65
N LEU A 40 1.84 10.28 1.68
CA LEU A 40 0.48 10.49 1.19
C LEU A 40 0.38 10.31 -0.33
N ASP A 41 1.43 10.66 -1.08
CA ASP A 41 1.52 10.37 -2.50
C ASP A 41 1.44 8.85 -2.76
N CYS A 42 2.22 8.06 -2.01
CA CYS A 42 2.16 6.59 -2.09
C CYS A 42 0.76 6.07 -1.81
N GLN A 43 0.17 6.51 -0.69
CA GLN A 43 -1.17 6.08 -0.27
C GLN A 43 -2.23 6.42 -1.34
N THR A 44 -2.22 7.67 -1.81
CA THR A 44 -3.20 8.19 -2.77
C THR A 44 -3.11 7.48 -4.12
N ILE A 45 -1.89 7.25 -4.60
CA ILE A 45 -1.67 6.57 -5.89
C ILE A 45 -2.03 5.08 -5.79
N ALA A 46 -1.67 4.42 -4.68
CA ALA A 46 -2.06 3.04 -4.45
C ALA A 46 -3.59 2.88 -4.37
N ASP A 47 -4.28 3.80 -3.68
CA ASP A 47 -5.74 3.81 -3.61
C ASP A 47 -6.39 4.02 -4.97
N HIS A 48 -5.91 5.01 -5.74
CA HIS A 48 -6.40 5.25 -7.10
C HIS A 48 -6.25 4.01 -7.99
N LEU A 49 -5.09 3.36 -7.96
CA LEU A 49 -4.86 2.12 -8.72
C LEU A 49 -5.73 0.97 -8.23
N ALA A 50 -5.98 0.86 -6.93
CA ALA A 50 -6.89 -0.15 -6.38
C ALA A 50 -8.32 0.08 -6.85
N GLN A 51 -8.80 1.33 -6.89
CA GLN A 51 -10.11 1.67 -7.44
C GLN A 51 -10.24 1.26 -8.92
N GLU A 52 -9.22 1.51 -9.73
CA GLU A 52 -9.18 1.09 -11.13
C GLU A 52 -9.15 -0.44 -11.27
N PHE A 53 -8.35 -1.13 -10.47
CA PHE A 53 -8.28 -2.60 -10.46
C PHE A 53 -9.64 -3.22 -10.07
N ASN A 54 -10.32 -2.65 -9.07
CA ASN A 54 -11.64 -3.11 -8.62
C ASN A 54 -12.73 -2.98 -9.69
N LYS A 55 -12.59 -2.04 -10.65
CA LYS A 55 -13.51 -1.92 -11.80
C LYS A 55 -13.30 -3.07 -12.78
N ILE A 56 -12.05 -3.46 -13.00
CA ILE A 56 -11.68 -4.52 -13.96
C ILE A 56 -12.02 -5.90 -13.41
N SER A 57 -11.86 -6.11 -12.10
CA SER A 57 -12.21 -7.38 -11.45
C SER A 57 -13.70 -7.74 -11.60
N PHE A 58 -14.57 -6.75 -11.77
CA PHE A 58 -16.00 -6.96 -12.02
C PHE A 58 -16.30 -7.46 -13.44
N LEU A 59 -15.38 -7.24 -14.39
CA LEU A 59 -15.53 -7.61 -15.80
C LEU A 59 -14.96 -9.00 -16.14
N LEU A 60 -14.25 -9.64 -15.18
CA LEU A 60 -13.78 -11.01 -15.31
C LEU A 60 -14.96 -11.97 -15.11
N ASN A 61 -15.69 -12.23 -16.19
CA ASN A 61 -16.99 -12.89 -16.22
C ASN A 61 -16.99 -14.41 -15.88
N VAL A 62 -16.17 -14.89 -14.93
CA VAL A 62 -16.10 -16.32 -14.56
C VAL A 62 -15.50 -16.56 -13.16
N THR A 63 -16.15 -17.42 -12.35
CA THR A 63 -15.75 -18.28 -11.17
C THR A 63 -14.62 -17.90 -10.19
N LEU A 64 -13.78 -16.90 -10.47
CA LEU A 64 -12.67 -16.48 -9.65
C LEU A 64 -13.13 -15.48 -8.61
N ILE A 65 -12.87 -15.77 -7.34
CA ILE A 65 -13.08 -14.81 -6.25
C ILE A 65 -11.94 -13.79 -6.32
N VAL A 66 -12.25 -12.60 -6.84
CA VAL A 66 -11.34 -11.44 -6.81
C VAL A 66 -11.82 -10.49 -5.71
N LYS A 67 -11.10 -10.45 -4.59
CA LYS A 67 -11.43 -9.56 -3.47
C LYS A 67 -11.18 -8.10 -3.86
N LYS A 68 -12.09 -7.20 -3.48
CA LYS A 68 -11.90 -5.75 -3.57
C LYS A 68 -10.72 -5.33 -2.70
N ILE A 69 -9.94 -4.40 -3.22
CA ILE A 69 -8.81 -3.79 -2.49
C ILE A 69 -9.21 -2.37 -2.12
N LYS A 70 -9.12 -2.03 -0.83
CA LYS A 70 -9.32 -0.67 -0.34
C LYS A 70 -8.11 -0.25 0.47
N PHE A 71 -7.69 0.99 0.30
CA PHE A 71 -6.73 1.60 1.21
C PHE A 71 -7.47 2.50 2.21
N VAL A 72 -7.01 2.52 3.46
CA VAL A 72 -7.53 3.50 4.42
C VAL A 72 -7.18 4.91 3.95
N THR A 73 -8.11 5.84 4.14
CA THR A 73 -7.81 7.26 3.96
C THR A 73 -6.82 7.69 5.04
N THR A 74 -5.69 8.21 4.60
CA THR A 74 -4.66 8.78 5.46
C THR A 74 -4.58 10.27 5.19
N ILE A 75 -4.54 11.08 6.25
CA ILE A 75 -4.44 12.54 6.15
C ILE A 75 -3.21 13.04 6.90
N LEU A 76 -2.68 14.18 6.49
CA LEU A 76 -1.65 14.92 7.24
C LEU A 76 -2.34 15.75 8.32
N VAL A 77 -1.88 15.62 9.55
CA VAL A 77 -2.28 16.47 10.67
C VAL A 77 -1.04 17.08 11.31
N SER A 78 -1.23 18.20 12.00
CA SER A 78 -0.19 18.82 12.79
C SER A 78 -0.73 19.35 14.09
N ASP A 79 0.10 19.36 15.12
CA ASP A 79 -0.18 20.12 16.32
C ASP A 79 -0.21 21.62 16.01
N PRO A 80 -0.87 22.43 16.87
CA PRO A 80 -0.63 23.86 16.90
C PRO A 80 0.88 24.14 17.00
N PRO A 81 1.39 25.14 16.28
CA PRO A 81 2.82 25.42 16.30
C PRO A 81 3.27 25.81 17.71
N ASN A 82 4.36 25.21 18.18
CA ASN A 82 5.05 25.60 19.40
C ASN A 82 6.35 26.32 19.01
N GLU A 83 6.54 27.57 19.44
CA GLU A 83 7.68 28.41 19.05
C GLU A 83 7.90 28.48 17.52
N GLY A 84 6.80 28.51 16.74
CA GLY A 84 6.84 28.56 15.28
C GLY A 84 7.19 27.23 14.59
N LYS A 85 7.38 26.14 15.36
CA LYS A 85 7.65 24.80 14.82
C LYS A 85 6.39 23.94 14.84
N TYR A 86 6.13 23.29 13.72
CA TYR A 86 5.05 22.33 13.57
C TYR A 86 5.55 20.92 13.83
N HIS A 87 4.70 20.12 14.48
CA HIS A 87 4.89 18.69 14.66
C HIS A 87 3.87 17.97 13.78
N PHE A 88 4.35 17.15 12.85
CA PHE A 88 3.52 16.51 11.81
C PHE A 88 3.30 15.03 12.09
N PHE A 89 2.09 14.57 11.76
CA PHE A 89 1.70 13.16 11.82
C PHE A 89 0.86 12.81 10.59
N THR A 90 0.87 11.53 10.21
CA THR A 90 -0.24 10.98 9.42
C THR A 90 -1.30 10.42 10.35
N MET A 91 -2.57 10.66 10.05
CA MET A 91 -3.70 10.09 10.78
C MET A 91 -4.55 9.24 9.83
N GLU A 92 -4.97 8.07 10.29
CA GLU A 92 -5.91 7.19 9.59
C GLU A 92 -6.89 6.58 10.59
N ARG A 93 -8.02 6.06 10.10
CA ARG A 93 -8.98 5.36 10.97
C ARG A 93 -8.35 4.09 11.53
N PHE A 94 -8.67 3.77 12.78
CA PHE A 94 -8.27 2.51 13.38
C PHE A 94 -8.90 1.34 12.62
N ILE A 95 -8.08 0.37 12.25
CA ILE A 95 -8.51 -0.87 11.60
C ILE A 95 -8.62 -1.94 12.67
N ASP A 96 -9.84 -2.38 12.95
CA ASP A 96 -10.12 -3.46 13.91
C ASP A 96 -10.07 -4.82 13.19
N GLY A 97 -9.17 -5.71 13.62
CA GLY A 97 -9.01 -7.03 13.02
C GLY A 97 -7.58 -7.60 13.13
N SER A 98 -7.40 -8.81 12.61
CA SER A 98 -6.09 -9.48 12.59
C SER A 98 -5.20 -8.88 11.51
N TYR A 99 -4.28 -8.01 11.92
CA TYR A 99 -3.30 -7.41 11.01
C TYR A 99 -2.40 -8.46 10.38
N LYS A 100 -2.20 -8.37 9.06
CA LYS A 100 -1.37 -9.26 8.27
C LYS A 100 -0.48 -8.45 7.33
N LYS A 101 0.74 -8.96 7.16
CA LYS A 101 1.66 -8.51 6.10
C LYS A 101 1.67 -9.55 4.98
N PHE A 102 1.02 -9.22 3.86
CA PHE A 102 0.84 -10.15 2.73
C PHE A 102 2.09 -10.17 1.82
N SER A 103 2.73 -9.01 1.65
CA SER A 103 4.00 -8.87 0.95
C SER A 103 4.84 -7.78 1.59
N ASN A 104 6.13 -7.69 1.22
CA ASN A 104 6.97 -6.55 1.60
C ASN A 104 7.59 -5.85 0.39
N ASN A 105 8.34 -4.78 0.63
CA ASN A 105 9.03 -4.01 -0.40
C ASN A 105 10.35 -4.62 -0.90
N VAL A 106 10.78 -5.79 -0.41
CA VAL A 106 12.03 -6.47 -0.80
C VAL A 106 11.81 -7.88 -1.36
N GLY A 107 10.58 -8.21 -1.75
CA GLY A 107 10.24 -9.47 -2.45
C GLY A 107 9.73 -10.59 -1.55
N TYR A 108 9.49 -10.36 -0.26
CA TYR A 108 8.77 -11.33 0.58
C TYR A 108 7.32 -11.47 0.13
N VAL A 109 6.86 -12.72 0.10
CA VAL A 109 5.46 -13.11 -0.08
C VAL A 109 5.10 -14.03 1.09
N ASN A 110 3.95 -13.79 1.72
CA ASN A 110 3.40 -14.74 2.68
C ASN A 110 2.77 -15.91 1.92
N TYR A 111 3.45 -17.06 1.87
CA TYR A 111 2.94 -18.23 1.15
C TYR A 111 1.88 -19.03 1.92
N ASP A 112 1.77 -18.85 3.24
CA ASP A 112 0.73 -19.48 4.06
C ASP A 112 -0.66 -18.87 3.82
N ASP A 113 -0.68 -17.60 3.38
CA ASP A 113 -1.86 -16.86 2.95
C ASP A 113 -1.49 -16.06 1.68
N PRO A 114 -1.42 -16.71 0.51
CA PRO A 114 -0.81 -16.16 -0.70
C PRO A 114 -1.57 -14.98 -1.31
N ALA A 115 -2.65 -14.52 -0.67
CA ALA A 115 -3.44 -13.33 -1.01
C ALA A 115 -3.45 -13.06 -2.52
N VAL A 116 -3.95 -14.04 -3.29
CA VAL A 116 -3.74 -14.11 -4.75
C VAL A 116 -4.18 -12.83 -5.48
N THR A 117 -5.24 -12.18 -4.99
CA THR A 117 -5.70 -10.89 -5.52
C THR A 117 -4.68 -9.78 -5.32
N LEU A 118 -4.01 -9.73 -4.17
CA LEU A 118 -2.97 -8.73 -3.86
C LEU A 118 -1.71 -8.95 -4.70
N GLN A 119 -1.31 -10.21 -4.91
CA GLN A 119 -0.21 -10.55 -5.83
C GLN A 119 -0.50 -10.13 -7.27
N ALA A 120 -1.71 -10.42 -7.75
CA ALA A 120 -2.15 -10.00 -9.08
C ALA A 120 -2.27 -8.48 -9.21
N PHE A 121 -2.72 -7.80 -8.15
CA PHE A 121 -2.79 -6.35 -8.11
C PHE A 121 -1.40 -5.71 -8.27
N SER A 122 -0.39 -6.16 -7.51
CA SER A 122 0.98 -5.68 -7.69
C SER A 122 1.46 -5.85 -9.14
N HIS A 123 1.33 -7.04 -9.72
CA HIS A 123 1.71 -7.26 -11.13
C HIS A 123 0.91 -6.36 -12.10
N TRP A 124 -0.39 -6.24 -11.89
CA TRP A 124 -1.24 -5.37 -12.71
C TRP A 124 -0.82 -3.91 -12.63
N THR A 125 -0.42 -3.38 -11.47
CA THR A 125 0.04 -1.98 -11.36
C THR A 125 1.30 -1.72 -12.19
N TYR A 126 2.20 -2.71 -12.29
CA TYR A 126 3.37 -2.64 -13.16
C TYR A 126 2.96 -2.55 -14.64
N GLU A 127 2.10 -3.45 -15.10
CA GLU A 127 1.62 -3.46 -16.49
C GLU A 127 0.80 -2.19 -16.82
N ARG A 128 -0.11 -1.79 -15.93
CA ARG A 128 -0.98 -0.61 -16.09
C ARG A 128 -0.21 0.69 -16.25
N THR A 129 0.97 0.76 -15.64
CA THR A 129 1.87 1.93 -15.67
C THR A 129 2.98 1.79 -16.72
N ASN A 130 2.88 0.81 -17.63
CA ASN A 130 3.89 0.53 -18.66
C ASN A 130 5.30 0.32 -18.06
N GLY A 131 5.36 -0.39 -16.94
CA GLY A 131 6.58 -0.73 -16.23
C GLY A 131 7.27 0.44 -15.49
N LYS A 132 6.58 1.58 -15.34
CA LYS A 132 7.14 2.76 -14.66
C LYS A 132 7.11 2.65 -13.15
N MET A 133 6.16 1.91 -12.59
CA MET A 133 6.07 1.72 -11.14
C MET A 133 5.26 0.48 -10.75
N ILE A 134 5.41 0.03 -9.51
CA ILE A 134 4.67 -1.11 -8.94
C ILE A 134 4.31 -0.81 -7.48
N VAL A 135 3.08 -1.16 -7.09
CA VAL A 135 2.63 -1.08 -5.70
C VAL A 135 2.99 -2.38 -4.98
N VAL A 136 3.66 -2.27 -3.83
CA VAL A 136 4.17 -3.38 -3.00
C VAL A 136 3.98 -3.05 -1.50
N ASP A 137 4.51 -3.89 -0.61
CA ASP A 137 4.35 -3.77 0.85
C ASP A 137 2.87 -3.76 1.26
N LEU A 138 2.11 -4.71 0.73
CA LEU A 138 0.67 -4.81 0.96
C LEU A 138 0.41 -5.43 2.33
N GLN A 139 -0.19 -4.64 3.23
CA GLN A 139 -0.40 -4.97 4.63
C GLN A 139 -1.68 -4.32 5.16
N GLY A 140 -2.34 -4.96 6.12
CA GLY A 140 -3.64 -4.54 6.63
C GLY A 140 -4.45 -5.73 7.12
N ILE A 141 -5.75 -5.76 6.85
CA ILE A 141 -6.64 -6.86 7.24
C ILE A 141 -7.37 -7.45 6.02
N ASP A 142 -7.69 -8.74 6.14
CA ASP A 142 -8.79 -9.34 5.42
C ASP A 142 -10.05 -9.15 6.28
N ILE A 143 -11.08 -8.47 5.77
CA ILE A 143 -12.23 -8.07 6.57
C ILE A 143 -13.09 -9.29 6.99
N GLY A 144 -12.82 -10.48 6.42
CA GLY A 144 -13.52 -11.72 6.78
C GLY A 144 -14.88 -11.87 6.09
N ASP A 145 -15.24 -10.94 5.21
CA ASP A 145 -16.39 -11.01 4.31
C ASP A 145 -16.13 -11.87 3.06
N ASN A 146 -14.94 -12.48 2.99
CA ASN A 146 -14.37 -13.16 1.83
C ASN A 146 -14.34 -12.33 0.54
N GLN A 147 -14.46 -11.01 0.66
CA GLN A 147 -14.66 -10.10 -0.46
C GLN A 147 -13.74 -8.89 -0.44
N THR A 148 -13.15 -8.50 0.70
CA THR A 148 -12.45 -7.23 0.80
C THR A 148 -11.16 -7.31 1.63
N TYR A 149 -10.08 -6.77 1.06
CA TYR A 149 -8.89 -6.38 1.81
C TYR A 149 -8.96 -4.89 2.16
N LEU A 150 -8.70 -4.55 3.42
CA LEU A 150 -8.50 -3.18 3.87
C LEU A 150 -7.02 -2.98 4.24
N LEU A 151 -6.32 -2.23 3.42
CA LEU A 151 -4.87 -2.06 3.45
C LEU A 151 -4.45 -0.68 3.94
N THR A 152 -3.21 -0.57 4.39
CA THR A 152 -2.58 0.69 4.80
C THR A 152 -1.08 0.64 4.52
N ASP A 153 -0.44 1.80 4.48
CA ASP A 153 1.02 1.95 4.34
C ASP A 153 1.63 1.16 3.16
N PRO A 154 1.14 1.33 1.91
CA PRO A 154 1.79 0.73 0.75
C PRO A 154 3.13 1.40 0.48
N CYS A 155 3.96 0.68 -0.27
CA CYS A 155 5.18 1.21 -0.87
C CYS A 155 5.04 1.18 -2.40
N ILE A 156 5.69 2.13 -3.09
CA ILE A 156 5.78 2.14 -4.54
C ILE A 156 7.25 2.09 -4.95
N HIS A 157 7.61 1.10 -5.76
CA HIS A 157 8.88 1.14 -6.49
C HIS A 157 8.64 1.82 -7.83
N SER A 158 9.47 2.79 -8.19
CA SER A 158 9.37 3.50 -9.46
C SER A 158 10.71 3.61 -10.16
N THR A 159 10.69 3.64 -11.50
CA THR A 159 11.88 3.95 -12.28
C THR A 159 12.46 5.33 -11.98
N ASP A 160 11.66 6.23 -11.41
CA ASP A 160 12.09 7.52 -10.88
C ASP A 160 12.34 7.41 -9.36
N LEU A 161 13.61 7.49 -8.97
CA LEU A 161 14.04 7.39 -7.57
C LEU A 161 13.80 8.68 -6.76
N THR A 162 13.44 9.78 -7.41
CA THR A 162 13.12 11.04 -6.72
C THR A 162 11.73 11.03 -6.10
N ARG A 163 10.89 10.05 -6.47
CA ARG A 163 9.51 9.89 -6.00
C ARG A 163 9.38 8.82 -4.91
N PHE A 164 8.29 8.91 -4.14
CA PHE A 164 7.81 7.86 -3.23
C PHE A 164 8.70 7.57 -2.01
N GLY A 165 9.62 8.48 -1.70
CA GLY A 165 10.46 8.44 -0.52
C GLY A 165 11.42 7.25 -0.46
N ARG A 166 12.04 7.07 0.70
CA ARG A 166 13.18 6.14 0.91
C ARG A 166 12.86 4.65 0.72
N THR A 167 11.60 4.27 0.71
CA THR A 167 11.19 2.86 0.54
C THR A 167 11.15 2.46 -0.93
N ASN A 168 11.19 3.42 -1.86
CA ASN A 168 11.36 3.20 -3.28
C ASN A 168 12.77 2.68 -3.59
N LEU A 169 12.88 1.40 -3.91
CA LEU A 169 14.12 0.73 -4.30
C LEU A 169 14.30 0.68 -5.84
N GLY A 170 13.46 1.42 -6.56
CA GLY A 170 13.42 1.52 -8.00
C GLY A 170 13.41 0.19 -8.73
N LYS A 171 14.17 0.11 -9.83
CA LYS A 171 14.24 -1.09 -10.68
C LYS A 171 14.69 -2.34 -9.93
N GLN A 172 15.53 -2.20 -8.90
CA GLN A 172 15.95 -3.33 -8.07
C GLN A 172 14.79 -3.85 -7.22
N GLY A 173 13.98 -2.96 -6.65
CA GLY A 173 12.75 -3.33 -5.94
C GLY A 173 11.75 -4.04 -6.84
N ILE A 174 11.54 -3.52 -8.06
CA ILE A 174 10.69 -4.15 -9.09
C ILE A 174 11.20 -5.57 -9.41
N LYS A 175 12.51 -5.71 -9.65
CA LYS A 175 13.14 -7.01 -9.91
C LYS A 175 12.89 -7.99 -8.75
N ARG A 176 13.11 -7.56 -7.51
CA ARG A 176 12.90 -8.40 -6.31
C ARG A 176 11.47 -8.89 -6.17
N PHE A 177 10.48 -8.06 -6.49
CA PHE A 177 9.09 -8.51 -6.55
C PHE A 177 8.91 -9.63 -7.59
N PHE A 178 9.39 -9.42 -8.82
CA PHE A 178 9.19 -10.41 -9.87
C PHE A 178 9.94 -11.73 -9.64
N GLN A 179 11.10 -11.70 -8.99
CA GLN A 179 11.87 -12.90 -8.62
C GLN A 179 11.10 -13.89 -7.74
N THR A 180 10.10 -13.43 -6.99
CA THR A 180 9.27 -14.27 -6.12
C THR A 180 7.81 -14.36 -6.59
N HIS A 181 7.42 -13.56 -7.58
CA HIS A 181 6.05 -13.53 -8.09
C HIS A 181 5.78 -14.65 -9.11
N ILE A 182 4.84 -15.53 -8.76
CA ILE A 182 4.29 -16.54 -9.66
C ILE A 182 2.90 -16.07 -10.11
N CYS A 183 2.72 -15.93 -11.42
CA CYS A 183 1.42 -15.55 -11.98
C CYS A 183 0.33 -16.54 -11.55
N ASN A 184 -0.75 -16.03 -10.97
CA ASN A 184 -1.91 -16.82 -10.57
C ASN A 184 -3.04 -16.73 -11.62
N SER A 185 -4.20 -17.32 -11.29
CA SER A 185 -5.37 -17.34 -12.19
C SER A 185 -5.86 -15.94 -12.54
N ILE A 186 -5.75 -14.97 -11.64
CA ILE A 186 -6.15 -13.57 -11.88
C ILE A 186 -5.17 -12.91 -12.85
N CYS A 187 -3.87 -13.08 -12.67
CA CYS A 187 -2.86 -12.58 -13.62
C CYS A 187 -3.12 -13.11 -15.04
N ARG A 188 -3.44 -14.42 -15.16
CA ARG A 188 -3.75 -15.06 -16.44
C ARG A 188 -5.06 -14.55 -17.05
N ALA A 189 -6.11 -14.39 -16.24
CA ALA A 189 -7.40 -13.86 -16.70
C ALA A 189 -7.27 -12.41 -17.21
N LEU A 190 -6.43 -11.61 -16.57
CA LEU A 190 -6.09 -10.24 -16.99
C LEU A 190 -5.09 -10.20 -18.16
N LYS A 191 -4.60 -11.35 -18.63
CA LYS A 191 -3.59 -11.49 -19.69
C LYS A 191 -2.32 -10.64 -19.43
N LEU A 192 -1.91 -10.57 -18.16
CA LEU A 192 -0.70 -9.82 -17.78
C LEU A 192 0.53 -10.45 -18.41
N LYS A 193 1.43 -9.62 -18.95
CA LYS A 193 2.67 -10.10 -19.55
C LYS A 193 3.59 -10.64 -18.48
N ARG A 194 4.19 -11.80 -18.75
CA ARG A 194 5.22 -12.37 -17.89
C ARG A 194 6.45 -11.46 -17.90
N HIS A 195 6.94 -11.11 -16.71
CA HIS A 195 8.18 -10.37 -16.57
C HIS A 195 9.39 -11.31 -16.68
N LYS A 196 10.48 -10.86 -17.30
CA LYS A 196 11.69 -11.66 -17.54
C LYS A 196 12.37 -12.18 -16.26
N ASP A 197 12.15 -11.49 -15.14
CA ASP A 197 12.74 -11.85 -13.85
C ASP A 197 11.85 -12.81 -13.03
N GLN A 198 10.69 -13.24 -13.57
CA GLN A 198 9.87 -14.26 -12.92
C GLN A 198 10.53 -15.64 -12.98
N PRO A 199 10.34 -16.49 -11.94
CA PRO A 199 10.83 -17.86 -11.98
C PRO A 199 10.12 -18.66 -13.08
N ASP A 200 10.84 -19.61 -13.69
CA ASP A 200 10.27 -20.60 -14.61
C ASP A 200 9.58 -21.67 -13.77
N VAL A 201 8.25 -21.60 -13.67
CA VAL A 201 7.39 -22.49 -12.87
C VAL A 201 6.25 -23.02 -13.72
#